data_AF-A0A1G9C7J0-F1
#
_entry.id   AF-A0A1G9C7J0-F1
#
_cell.length_a   1.000
_cell.length_b   1.000
_cell.length_c   1.000
_cell.angle_alpha   90.00
_cell.angle_beta   90.00
_cell.angle_gamma   90.00
#
_symmetry.space_group_name_H-M   'P 1'
#
loop_
_entity.id
_entity.type
_entity.pdbx_description
1 polymer ?
#
loop_
_entity_poly.entity_id
_entity_poly.type
_entity_poly.pdbx_seq_one_letter_code
_entity_poly.pdbx_strand_id
1 'polypeptide(L)'
;MFSYVNMLKENEFYQLKFPDGKTLRVQTESQINEFIKTSDVKIEVEKKRPDMILGSQEEILSQLKALSDDNDIDEFMFHLPTAQADLRDKTIQTLAPIHTIHKEKAGIL
;
A
#
# COMPACT_ATOMS: atom_id res chain seq x y z
N MET A 1 -8.98 18.41 10.30
CA MET A 1 -8.38 18.43 8.95
C MET A 1 -7.07 17.67 9.04
N PHE A 2 -7.03 16.42 8.57
CA PHE A 2 -5.78 15.67 8.47
C PHE A 2 -4.95 16.28 7.34
N SER A 3 -3.75 16.77 7.64
CA SER A 3 -2.87 17.35 6.61
C SER A 3 -2.11 16.24 5.88
N TYR A 4 -1.87 16.41 4.59
CA TYR A 4 -1.08 15.50 3.74
C TYR A 4 0.27 15.11 4.36
N VAL A 5 0.92 16.08 5.02
CA VAL A 5 2.20 15.88 5.73
C VAL A 5 2.07 14.89 6.88
N ASN A 6 0.94 14.89 7.61
CA ASN A 6 0.73 13.98 8.72
C ASN A 6 0.56 12.54 8.24
N MET A 7 -0.21 12.31 7.17
CA MET A 7 -0.43 10.97 6.64
C MET A 7 0.87 10.35 6.07
N LEU A 8 1.69 11.12 5.37
CA LEU A 8 3.00 10.63 4.90
C LEU A 8 3.90 10.26 6.08
N LYS A 9 3.92 11.09 7.13
CA LYS A 9 4.73 10.86 8.33
C LYS A 9 4.25 9.64 9.12
N GLU A 10 2.94 9.42 9.20
CA GLU A 10 2.33 8.26 9.86
C GLU A 10 2.64 6.94 9.17
N ASN A 11 2.96 6.97 7.87
CA ASN A 11 3.30 5.79 7.09
C ASN A 11 4.81 5.63 6.84
N GLU A 12 5.67 6.46 7.44
CA GLU A 12 7.12 6.26 7.40
C GLU A 12 7.51 4.92 8.04
N PHE A 13 8.50 4.25 7.46
CA PHE A 13 9.04 3.00 7.98
C PHE A 13 10.56 2.97 7.86
N TYR A 14 11.19 2.01 8.52
CA TYR A 14 12.61 1.74 8.42
C TYR A 14 12.82 0.43 7.68
N GLN A 15 13.72 0.43 6.69
CA GLN A 15 14.16 -0.76 5.98
C GLN A 15 15.54 -1.15 6.49
N LEU A 16 15.63 -2.33 7.10
CA LEU A 16 16.85 -2.98 7.54
C LEU A 16 17.37 -3.81 6.35
N LYS A 17 18.62 -3.62 5.97
CA LYS A 17 19.29 -4.39 4.92
C LYS A 17 20.39 -5.24 5.57
N PHE A 18 20.30 -6.54 5.35
CA PHE A 18 21.25 -7.52 5.86
C PHE A 18 22.33 -7.82 4.81
N PRO A 19 23.54 -8.25 5.21
CA PRO A 19 24.61 -8.55 4.26
C PRO A 19 24.29 -9.67 3.26
N ASP A 20 23.33 -10.55 3.60
CA ASP A 20 22.86 -11.63 2.73
C ASP A 20 21.83 -11.16 1.67
N GLY A 21 21.59 -9.85 1.59
CA GLY A 21 20.64 -9.24 0.65
C GLY A 21 19.19 -9.25 1.12
N LYS A 22 18.87 -9.88 2.25
CA LYS A 22 17.52 -9.81 2.82
C LYS A 22 17.20 -8.40 3.30
N THR A 23 15.93 -8.07 3.27
CA THR A 23 15.43 -6.82 3.84
C THR A 23 14.26 -7.06 4.78
N LEU A 24 14.18 -6.27 5.84
CA LEU A 24 13.08 -6.29 6.80
C LEU A 24 12.56 -4.87 6.99
N ARG A 25 11.23 -4.70 7.03
CA ARG A 25 10.60 -3.42 7.31
C ARG A 25 10.10 -3.39 8.76
N VAL A 26 10.41 -2.33 9.49
CA VAL A 26 9.93 -2.07 10.85
C VAL A 26 9.41 -0.63 10.96
N GLN A 27 8.56 -0.36 11.95
CA GLN A 27 7.89 0.94 12.08
C GLN A 27 8.59 1.89 13.04
N THR A 28 9.34 1.36 14.02
CA THR A 28 9.89 2.17 15.12
C THR A 28 11.40 2.01 15.28
N GLU A 29 12.05 3.05 15.79
CA GLU A 29 13.48 3.00 16.16
C GLU A 29 13.75 1.98 17.26
N SER A 30 12.79 1.73 18.16
CA SER A 30 12.93 0.70 19.20
C SER A 30 13.13 -0.68 18.59
N GLN A 31 12.34 -1.01 17.55
CA GLN A 31 12.50 -2.28 16.82
C GLN A 31 13.85 -2.36 16.12
N ILE A 32 14.32 -1.26 15.51
CA ILE A 32 15.66 -1.21 14.90
C ILE A 32 16.74 -1.54 15.94
N ASN A 33 16.67 -0.89 17.11
CA ASN A 33 17.65 -1.07 18.18
C ASN A 33 17.64 -2.50 18.73
N GLU A 34 16.48 -3.14 18.80
CA GLU A 34 16.35 -4.54 19.19
C GLU A 34 17.05 -5.48 18.19
N PHE A 35 16.83 -5.28 16.89
CA PHE A 35 17.53 -6.04 15.85
C PHE A 35 19.04 -5.80 15.86
N ILE A 36 19.50 -4.56 16.01
CA ILE A 36 20.94 -4.25 16.06
C ILE A 36 21.60 -4.89 17.28
N LYS A 37 20.95 -4.87 18.46
CA LYS A 37 21.49 -5.46 19.69
C LYS A 37 21.62 -6.98 19.64
N THR A 38 20.73 -7.64 18.90
CA THR A 38 20.63 -9.10 18.85
C THR A 38 21.33 -9.72 17.64
N SER A 39 21.88 -8.88 16.75
CA SER A 39 22.50 -9.28 15.50
C SER A 39 24.02 -9.24 15.60
N ASP A 40 24.68 -10.33 15.23
CA ASP A 40 26.13 -10.39 15.08
C ASP A 40 26.61 -9.79 13.74
N VAL A 41 25.68 -9.37 12.87
CA VAL A 41 25.98 -8.77 11.58
C VAL A 41 25.69 -7.27 11.55
N LYS A 42 26.47 -6.55 10.74
CA LYS A 42 26.22 -5.14 10.44
C LYS A 42 24.94 -5.02 9.62
N ILE A 43 23.91 -4.41 10.22
CA ILE A 43 22.64 -4.10 9.57
C ILE A 43 22.69 -2.64 9.10
N GLU A 44 22.42 -2.40 7.82
CA GLU A 44 22.21 -1.05 7.31
C GLU A 44 20.75 -0.65 7.49
N VAL A 45 20.51 0.58 7.92
CA VAL A 45 19.17 1.09 8.23
C VAL A 45 18.89 2.30 7.36
N GLU A 46 17.77 2.28 6.65
CA GLU A 46 17.30 3.38 5.82
C GLU A 46 15.87 3.74 6.21
N LYS A 47 15.63 5.02 6.50
CA LYS A 47 14.26 5.52 6.72
C LYS A 47 13.61 5.80 5.37
N LYS A 48 12.42 5.25 5.13
CA LYS A 48 11.69 5.33 3.87
C LYS A 48 10.26 5.78 4.06
N ARG A 49 9.71 6.32 2.98
CA ARG A 49 8.27 6.56 2.81
C ARG A 49 7.75 5.56 1.78
N PRO A 50 6.55 5.01 1.97
CA PRO A 50 5.93 4.18 0.95
C PRO A 50 5.53 5.06 -0.23
N ASP A 51 5.59 4.47 -1.41
CA ASP A 51 4.95 5.04 -2.58
C ASP A 51 3.43 4.93 -2.38
N MET A 52 2.73 6.07 -2.43
CA MET A 52 1.29 6.16 -2.17
C MET A 52 0.59 6.80 -3.36
N ILE A 53 -0.51 6.19 -3.80
CA ILE A 53 -1.44 6.78 -4.76
C ILE A 53 -2.51 7.53 -3.97
N LEU A 54 -2.65 8.83 -4.24
CA LEU A 54 -3.53 9.73 -3.50
C LEU A 54 -4.24 10.68 -4.47
N GLY A 55 -5.52 10.92 -4.24
CA GLY A 55 -6.32 11.81 -5.07
C GLY A 55 -7.81 11.59 -4.86
N SER A 56 -8.60 12.19 -5.74
CA SER A 56 -10.00 11.85 -5.96
C SER A 56 -10.14 10.40 -6.47
N GLN A 57 -11.37 9.88 -6.44
CA GLN A 57 -11.69 8.56 -6.98
C GLN A 57 -11.20 8.40 -8.43
N GLU A 58 -11.47 9.39 -9.29
CA GLU A 58 -11.11 9.36 -10.71
C GLU A 58 -9.59 9.31 -10.90
N GLU A 59 -8.84 10.13 -10.13
CA GLU A 59 -7.39 10.16 -10.19
C GLU A 59 -6.76 8.84 -9.73
N ILE A 60 -7.27 8.25 -8.65
CA ILE A 60 -6.79 6.98 -8.12
C ILE A 60 -7.07 5.85 -9.13
N LEU A 61 -8.28 5.76 -9.66
CA LEU A 61 -8.65 4.72 -10.63
C LEU A 61 -7.85 4.84 -11.93
N SER A 62 -7.60 6.08 -12.40
CA SER A 62 -6.76 6.30 -13.59
C SER A 62 -5.32 5.83 -13.37
N GLN A 63 -4.75 6.08 -12.20
CA GLN A 63 -3.37 5.63 -11.88
C GLN A 63 -3.29 4.11 -11.74
N LEU A 64 -4.28 3.48 -11.08
CA LEU A 64 -4.36 2.02 -10.97
C LEU A 64 -4.51 1.36 -12.34
N LYS A 65 -5.32 1.95 -13.24
CA LYS A 65 -5.45 1.47 -14.62
C LYS A 65 -4.13 1.54 -15.37
N ALA A 66 -3.41 2.66 -15.30
CA ALA A 66 -2.10 2.79 -15.93
C ALA A 66 -1.11 1.73 -15.41
N LEU A 67 -1.06 1.50 -14.09
CA LEU A 67 -0.22 0.46 -13.51
C LEU A 67 -0.56 -0.95 -13.99
N SER A 68 -1.85 -1.24 -14.14
CA SER A 68 -2.33 -2.52 -14.69
C SER A 68 -1.89 -2.71 -16.13
N ASP A 69 -2.14 -1.71 -16.99
CA ASP A 69 -1.80 -1.75 -18.41
C ASP A 69 -0.28 -1.84 -18.65
N ASP A 70 0.53 -1.18 -17.82
CA ASP A 70 1.99 -1.10 -17.98
C ASP A 70 2.76 -2.31 -17.41
N ASN A 71 2.15 -3.09 -16.51
CA ASN A 71 2.85 -4.14 -15.76
C ASN A 71 2.12 -5.51 -15.76
N ASP A 72 1.11 -5.70 -16.60
CA ASP A 72 0.28 -6.92 -16.66
C ASP A 72 -0.26 -7.33 -15.27
N ILE A 73 -0.76 -6.35 -14.49
CA ILE A 73 -1.34 -6.61 -13.17
C ILE A 73 -2.83 -6.92 -13.33
N ASP A 74 -3.21 -8.16 -13.04
CA ASP A 74 -4.60 -8.63 -13.10
C ASP A 74 -5.44 -8.20 -11.88
N GLU A 75 -4.83 -8.10 -10.70
CA GLU A 75 -5.54 -7.83 -9.44
C GLU A 75 -4.72 -6.94 -8.49
N PHE A 76 -5.40 -5.98 -7.87
CA PHE A 76 -4.85 -5.16 -6.78
C PHE A 76 -5.44 -5.55 -5.43
N MET A 77 -4.58 -5.91 -4.48
CA MET A 77 -4.95 -6.07 -3.08
C MET A 77 -4.62 -4.80 -2.30
N PHE A 78 -5.64 -4.12 -1.77
CA PHE A 78 -5.45 -2.89 -1.01
C PHE A 78 -5.24 -3.16 0.48
N HIS A 79 -4.09 -2.73 1.00
CA HIS A 79 -3.96 -2.48 2.43
C HIS A 79 -4.54 -1.09 2.74
N LEU A 80 -5.57 -1.02 3.59
CA LEU A 80 -6.21 0.22 4.00
C LEU A 80 -5.83 0.54 5.45
N PRO A 81 -4.74 1.30 5.71
CA PRO A 81 -4.21 1.54 7.05
C PRO A 81 -5.03 2.62 7.79
N THR A 82 -6.32 2.36 8.03
CA THR A 82 -7.19 3.21 8.84
C THR A 82 -7.87 2.41 9.94
N ALA A 83 -7.84 2.94 11.16
CA ALA A 83 -8.58 2.39 12.30
C ALA A 83 -10.08 2.72 12.25
N GLN A 84 -10.50 3.64 11.37
CA GLN A 84 -11.90 4.07 11.24
C GLN A 84 -12.64 3.15 10.25
N ALA A 85 -13.58 2.35 10.76
CA ALA A 85 -14.35 1.40 9.96
C ALA A 85 -15.13 2.08 8.84
N ASP A 86 -15.85 3.17 9.14
CA ASP A 86 -16.68 3.89 8.16
C ASP A 86 -15.84 4.43 6.99
N LEU A 87 -14.63 4.90 7.27
CA LEU A 87 -13.73 5.41 6.25
C LEU A 87 -13.21 4.27 5.36
N ARG A 88 -12.85 3.13 5.96
CA ARG A 88 -12.43 1.93 5.23
C ARG A 88 -13.53 1.45 4.29
N ASP A 89 -14.76 1.32 4.79
CA ASP A 89 -15.89 0.80 4.02
C ASP A 89 -16.26 1.76 2.88
N LYS A 90 -16.25 3.07 3.16
CA LYS A 90 -16.43 4.09 2.12
C LYS A 90 -15.34 4.00 1.04
N THR A 91 -14.07 3.83 1.41
CA THR A 91 -12.97 3.68 0.44
C THR A 91 -13.18 2.44 -0.42
N ILE A 92 -13.55 1.30 0.17
CA ILE A 92 -13.85 0.08 -0.59
C ILE A 92 -15.01 0.33 -1.56
N GLN A 93 -16.13 0.90 -1.11
CA GLN A 93 -17.28 1.19 -1.99
C GLN A 93 -16.94 2.17 -3.11
N THR A 94 -16.06 3.14 -2.84
CA THR A 94 -15.64 4.15 -3.81
C THR A 94 -14.72 3.55 -4.88
N LEU A 95 -13.84 2.62 -4.49
CA LEU A 95 -12.88 1.99 -5.41
C LEU A 95 -13.39 0.70 -6.05
N ALA A 96 -14.45 0.11 -5.50
CA ALA A 96 -15.06 -1.07 -6.05
C ALA A 96 -15.49 -0.78 -7.49
N PRO A 97 -15.13 -1.64 -8.47
CA PRO A 97 -15.65 -1.49 -9.81
C PRO A 97 -17.17 -1.53 -9.74
N ILE A 98 -17.83 -0.52 -10.31
CA ILE A 98 -19.27 -0.57 -10.51
C ILE A 98 -19.50 -1.79 -11.38
N HIS A 99 -20.00 -2.87 -10.78
CA HIS A 99 -20.43 -4.04 -11.52
C HIS A 99 -21.64 -3.59 -12.33
N THR A 100 -21.38 -3.05 -13.52
CA THR A 100 -22.38 -3.09 -14.58
C THR A 100 -22.44 -4.56 -14.91
N ILE A 101 -23.39 -5.27 -14.30
CA ILE A 101 -23.70 -6.64 -14.65
C ILE A 101 -24.11 -6.59 -16.12
N HIS A 102 -23.15 -6.81 -17.02
CA HIS A 102 -23.44 -7.16 -18.40
C HIS A 102 -24.06 -8.55 -18.32
N LYS A 103 -25.39 -8.59 -18.17
CA LYS A 103 -26.17 -9.78 -18.50
C LYS A 103 -26.06 -9.96 -20.01
N GLU A 104 -24.93 -10.49 -20.49
CA GLU A 104 -24.97 -11.18 -21.76
C GLU A 104 -25.90 -12.37 -21.55
N LYS A 105 -27.11 -12.26 -22.11
CA LYS A 105 -27.96 -13.42 -22.30
C LYS A 105 -27.13 -14.38 -23.14
N ALA A 106 -26.70 -15.49 -22.54
CA ALA A 106 -26.17 -16.61 -23.30
C ALA A 106 -27.19 -16.93 -24.40
N GLY A 107 -26.81 -16.63 -25.65
CA GLY A 107 -27.57 -17.02 -26.82
C GLY A 107 -27.67 -18.54 -26.81
N ILE A 108 -28.90 -19.04 -26.94
CA ILE A 108 -29.15 -20.45 -27.21
C ILE A 108 -28.59 -20.72 -28.62
N LEU A 109 -27.59 -21.59 -28.72
CA LEU A 109 -27.23 -22.28 -29.96
C LEU A 109 -27.93 -23.64 -29.98
#